data_AF-A0A919AW43-F1
#
_entry.id   AF-A0A919AW43-F1
#
_cell.length_a   1.000
_cell.length_b   1.000
_cell.length_c   1.000
_cell.angle_alpha   90.00
_cell.angle_beta   90.00
_cell.angle_gamma   90.00
#
_symmetry.space_group_name_H-M   'P 1'
#
loop_
_entity.id
_entity.type
_entity.pdbx_description
1 polymer ?
#
loop_
_entity_poly.entity_id
_entity_poly.type
_entity_poly.pdbx_seq_one_letter_code
_entity_poly.pdbx_strand_id
1 'polypeptide(L)'
;MTKQAAMVTLEDRAAALRESRGDQVPVDEISDVVGSLVEGSAETAMHEVAKELRELLDYIGAAKNELISMQPKAMSGFHIPDAHDQLDAIVQSTEGAATVIMDMAEACTELSMETDEKTADRLADISTHLFEASSFQDLTGQRVTKITSTLNHMEERLNALADAIGDTYIPENPDDIEKDDQGVAVHEEDLLHGPQLEGEGNSQDDIDALLASFD
;
A
#
# COMPACT_ATOMS: atom_id res chain seq x y z
N MET A 1 -11.50 46.51 -7.27
CA MET A 1 -12.22 47.12 -8.42
C MET A 1 -11.19 47.48 -9.47
N THR A 2 -10.86 46.53 -10.34
CA THR A 2 -9.82 46.68 -11.37
C THR A 2 -10.50 47.17 -12.64
N LYS A 3 -10.08 48.35 -13.12
CA LYS A 3 -10.66 49.04 -14.27
C LYS A 3 -10.30 48.27 -15.54
N GLN A 4 -11.24 47.50 -16.08
CA GLN A 4 -11.12 46.81 -17.36
C GLN A 4 -10.96 47.87 -18.45
N ALA A 5 -9.75 48.00 -19.02
CA ALA A 5 -9.52 48.85 -20.16
C ALA A 5 -10.36 48.29 -21.33
N ALA A 6 -11.22 49.11 -21.91
CA ALA A 6 -12.04 48.73 -23.06
C ALA A 6 -11.11 48.30 -24.20
N MET A 7 -11.17 47.03 -24.57
CA MET A 7 -10.40 46.45 -25.67
C MET A 7 -10.99 47.02 -26.96
N VAL A 8 -10.30 48.00 -27.56
CA VAL A 8 -10.70 48.58 -28.86
C VAL A 8 -10.60 47.46 -29.90
N THR A 9 -11.70 47.18 -30.60
CA THR A 9 -11.74 46.07 -31.55
C THR A 9 -10.96 46.42 -32.82
N LEU A 10 -10.52 45.40 -33.57
CA LEU A 10 -9.91 45.60 -34.89
C LEU A 10 -10.84 46.34 -35.86
N GLU A 11 -12.14 46.10 -35.74
CA GLU A 11 -13.18 46.75 -36.53
C GLU A 11 -13.27 48.25 -36.19
N ASP A 12 -13.17 48.61 -34.92
CA ASP A 12 -13.13 50.01 -34.47
C ASP A 12 -11.84 50.73 -34.95
N ARG A 13 -10.69 50.05 -34.90
CA ARG A 13 -9.41 50.61 -35.39
C ARG A 13 -9.42 50.75 -36.92
N ALA A 14 -9.96 49.77 -37.64
CA ALA A 14 -10.09 49.82 -39.10
C ALA A 14 -11.06 50.92 -39.55
N ALA A 15 -12.18 51.11 -38.85
CA ALA A 15 -13.13 52.19 -39.11
C ALA A 15 -12.51 53.58 -38.90
N ALA A 16 -11.75 53.77 -37.81
CA ALA A 16 -11.06 55.04 -37.53
C ALA A 16 -9.94 55.36 -38.55
N LEU A 17 -9.21 54.35 -39.02
CA LEU A 17 -8.22 54.50 -40.09
C LEU A 17 -8.88 54.87 -41.42
N ARG A 18 -10.01 54.25 -41.73
CA ARG A 18 -10.80 54.55 -42.94
C ARG A 18 -11.36 55.96 -42.94
N GLU A 19 -11.82 56.45 -41.78
CA GLU A 19 -12.33 57.82 -41.63
C GLU A 19 -11.24 58.88 -41.80
N SER A 20 -10.01 58.59 -41.36
CA SER A 20 -8.89 59.54 -41.43
C SER A 20 -8.08 59.50 -42.73
N ARG A 21 -8.00 58.34 -43.41
CA ARG A 21 -7.12 58.12 -44.58
C ARG A 21 -7.84 57.68 -45.87
N GLY A 22 -9.15 57.42 -45.82
CA GLY A 22 -9.92 56.91 -46.96
C GLY A 22 -9.73 55.40 -47.19
N ASP A 23 -10.06 54.91 -48.38
CA ASP A 23 -10.07 53.47 -48.72
C ASP A 23 -8.69 52.88 -49.09
N GLN A 24 -7.60 53.67 -49.03
CA GLN A 24 -6.26 53.22 -49.41
C GLN A 24 -5.25 53.38 -48.26
N VAL A 25 -4.59 52.29 -47.88
CA VAL A 25 -3.56 52.24 -46.83
C VAL A 25 -2.26 51.66 -47.41
N PRO A 26 -1.09 52.27 -47.14
CA PRO A 26 0.20 51.71 -47.57
C PRO A 26 0.45 50.31 -46.99
N VAL A 27 0.98 49.40 -47.81
CA VAL A 27 1.21 47.99 -47.44
C VAL A 27 2.19 47.85 -46.26
N ASP A 28 3.13 48.78 -46.13
CA ASP A 28 4.11 48.80 -45.04
C ASP A 28 3.45 49.00 -43.66
N GLU A 29 2.42 49.85 -43.57
CA GLU A 29 1.68 50.10 -42.32
C GLU A 29 0.77 48.93 -41.94
N ILE A 30 0.29 48.17 -42.93
CA ILE A 30 -0.48 46.93 -42.70
C ILE A 30 0.43 45.86 -42.07
N SER A 31 1.68 45.79 -42.52
CA SER A 31 2.65 44.82 -41.99
C SER A 31 2.94 45.04 -40.51
N ASP A 32 3.07 46.29 -40.06
CA ASP A 32 3.28 46.64 -38.65
C ASP A 32 2.07 46.27 -37.76
N VAL A 33 0.85 46.57 -38.24
CA VAL A 33 -0.38 46.26 -37.49
C VAL A 33 -0.62 44.75 -37.42
N VAL A 34 -0.44 44.03 -38.52
CA VAL A 34 -0.55 42.56 -38.56
C VAL A 34 0.54 41.92 -37.71
N GLY A 35 1.78 42.42 -37.76
CA GLY A 35 2.88 41.97 -36.90
C GLY A 35 2.54 42.09 -35.42
N SER A 36 2.09 43.28 -34.98
CA SER A 36 1.70 43.49 -33.58
C SER A 36 0.50 42.65 -33.13
N LEU A 37 -0.44 42.34 -34.04
CA LEU A 37 -1.60 41.49 -33.75
C LEU A 37 -1.20 40.02 -33.64
N VAL A 38 -0.33 39.55 -34.53
CA VAL A 38 0.19 38.18 -34.51
C VAL A 38 1.08 37.97 -33.27
N GLU A 39 1.92 38.95 -32.92
CA GLU A 39 2.72 38.92 -31.69
C GLU A 39 1.84 38.90 -30.44
N GLY A 40 0.86 39.81 -30.32
CA GLY A 40 -0.05 39.84 -29.16
C GLY A 40 -0.95 38.59 -29.05
N SER A 41 -1.37 38.02 -30.18
CA SER A 41 -2.14 36.77 -30.22
C SER A 41 -1.28 35.57 -29.80
N ALA A 42 -0.04 35.48 -30.28
CA ALA A 42 0.90 34.44 -29.88
C ALA A 42 1.28 34.54 -28.40
N GLU A 43 1.50 35.75 -27.87
CA GLU A 43 1.74 35.98 -26.44
C GLU A 43 0.55 35.56 -25.58
N THR A 44 -0.68 35.90 -26.00
CA THR A 44 -1.90 35.52 -25.28
C THR A 44 -2.10 34.01 -25.28
N ALA A 45 -1.96 33.35 -26.43
CA ALA A 45 -2.06 31.89 -26.54
C ALA A 45 -1.00 31.18 -25.71
N MET A 46 0.24 31.69 -25.70
CA MET A 46 1.31 31.15 -24.87
C MET A 46 1.04 31.35 -23.37
N HIS A 47 0.39 32.45 -22.98
CA HIS A 47 0.00 32.70 -21.59
C HIS A 47 -1.11 31.73 -21.12
N GLU A 48 -2.10 31.45 -21.96
CA GLU A 48 -3.15 30.46 -21.67
C GLU A 48 -2.57 29.05 -21.53
N VAL A 49 -1.70 28.61 -22.46
CA VAL A 49 -1.02 27.32 -22.34
C VAL A 49 -0.16 27.26 -21.08
N ALA A 50 0.56 28.34 -20.75
CA ALA A 50 1.35 28.39 -19.51
C ALA A 50 0.47 28.38 -18.24
N LYS A 51 -0.75 28.89 -18.31
CA LYS A 51 -1.73 28.84 -17.21
C LYS A 51 -2.28 27.42 -17.05
N GLU A 52 -2.72 26.79 -18.13
CA GLU A 52 -3.19 25.39 -18.13
C GLU A 52 -2.09 24.43 -17.63
N LEU A 53 -0.84 24.64 -18.05
CA LEU A 53 0.29 23.84 -17.58
C LEU A 53 0.53 24.01 -16.07
N ARG A 54 0.37 25.22 -15.52
CA ARG A 54 0.47 25.44 -14.06
C ARG A 54 -0.66 24.75 -13.30
N GLU A 55 -1.89 24.87 -13.78
CA GLU A 55 -3.04 24.18 -13.18
C GLU A 55 -2.85 22.66 -13.19
N LEU A 56 -2.31 22.10 -14.29
CA LEU A 56 -1.96 20.68 -14.36
C LEU A 56 -0.84 20.31 -13.40
N LEU A 57 0.21 21.13 -13.28
CA LEU A 57 1.31 20.90 -12.34
C LEU A 57 0.83 20.95 -10.89
N ASP A 58 -0.05 21.89 -10.54
CA ASP A 58 -0.64 21.99 -9.20
C ASP A 58 -1.48 20.73 -8.89
N TYR A 59 -2.26 20.26 -9.86
CA TYR A 59 -3.04 19.02 -9.73
C TYR A 59 -2.14 17.78 -9.55
N ILE A 60 -1.07 17.67 -10.35
CA ILE A 60 -0.07 16.59 -10.20
C ILE A 60 0.61 16.67 -8.84
N GLY A 61 0.95 17.87 -8.37
CA GLY A 61 1.53 18.09 -7.05
C GLY A 61 0.61 17.66 -5.91
N ALA A 62 -0.68 18.00 -5.99
CA ALA A 62 -1.68 17.56 -5.03
C ALA A 62 -1.84 16.03 -5.01
N ALA A 63 -1.98 15.41 -6.19
CA ALA A 63 -2.07 13.95 -6.32
C ALA A 63 -0.81 13.24 -5.81
N LYS A 64 0.38 13.79 -6.09
CA LYS A 64 1.64 13.29 -5.56
C LYS A 64 1.66 13.29 -4.03
N ASN A 65 1.23 14.38 -3.40
CA ASN A 65 1.19 14.47 -1.94
C ASN A 65 0.18 13.49 -1.33
N GLU A 66 -0.97 13.29 -1.98
CA GLU A 66 -1.94 12.28 -1.57
C GLU A 66 -1.36 10.86 -1.66
N LEU A 67 -0.63 10.54 -2.73
CA LEU A 67 0.04 9.24 -2.87
C LEU A 67 1.14 9.03 -1.82
N ILE A 68 1.92 10.06 -1.49
CA ILE A 68 2.91 10.00 -0.41
C ILE A 68 2.22 9.78 0.94
N SER A 69 1.04 10.36 1.16
CA SER A 69 0.29 10.18 2.42
C SER A 69 -0.19 8.75 2.67
N MET A 70 -0.27 7.92 1.61
CA MET A 70 -0.53 6.48 1.75
C MET A 70 0.69 5.68 2.25
N GLN A 71 1.84 6.36 2.38
CA GLN A 71 3.13 5.81 2.79
C GLN A 71 3.48 4.48 2.08
N PRO A 72 3.53 4.44 0.72
CA PRO A 72 3.81 3.22 -0.01
C PRO A 72 5.10 2.52 0.41
N LYS A 73 6.14 3.29 0.76
CA LYS A 73 7.43 2.74 1.21
C LYS A 73 7.35 2.09 2.59
N ALA A 74 6.55 2.65 3.50
CA ALA A 74 6.26 2.05 4.80
C ALA A 74 5.50 0.73 4.66
N MET A 75 4.46 0.73 3.82
CA MET A 75 3.65 -0.46 3.56
C MET A 75 4.50 -1.60 3.00
N SER A 76 5.35 -1.34 2.00
CA SER A 76 6.22 -2.38 1.44
C SER A 76 7.36 -2.79 2.38
N GLY A 77 7.84 -1.87 3.22
CA GLY A 77 9.00 -2.12 4.08
C GLY A 77 8.69 -2.83 5.38
N PHE A 78 7.46 -2.73 5.88
CA PHE A 78 7.12 -3.25 7.21
C PHE A 78 5.84 -4.08 7.23
N HIS A 79 4.70 -3.49 6.85
CA HIS A 79 3.40 -4.16 6.98
C HIS A 79 3.22 -5.37 6.07
N ILE A 80 3.76 -5.33 4.84
CA ILE A 80 3.70 -6.48 3.95
C ILE A 80 4.59 -7.61 4.48
N PRO A 81 5.88 -7.39 4.80
CA PRO A 81 6.71 -8.39 5.48
C PRO A 81 6.11 -9.00 6.75
N ASP A 82 5.58 -8.19 7.67
CA ASP A 82 4.92 -8.72 8.87
C ASP A 82 3.72 -9.61 8.50
N ALA A 83 2.87 -9.17 7.56
CA ALA A 83 1.77 -9.99 7.08
C ALA A 83 2.24 -11.32 6.45
N HIS A 84 3.42 -11.37 5.83
CA HIS A 84 4.04 -12.60 5.37
C HIS A 84 4.39 -13.53 6.54
N ASP A 85 5.09 -13.02 7.55
CA ASP A 85 5.52 -13.80 8.71
C ASP A 85 4.31 -14.37 9.48
N GLN A 86 3.25 -13.55 9.66
CA GLN A 86 2.00 -14.01 10.27
C GLN A 86 1.30 -15.10 9.46
N LEU A 87 1.28 -14.99 8.13
CA LEU A 87 0.68 -16.00 7.26
C LEU A 87 1.47 -17.31 7.28
N ASP A 88 2.80 -17.25 7.34
CA ASP A 88 3.66 -18.42 7.45
C ASP A 88 3.48 -19.10 8.81
N ALA A 89 3.36 -18.34 9.90
CA ALA A 89 3.04 -18.90 11.22
C ALA A 89 1.66 -19.56 11.27
N ILE A 90 0.66 -18.99 10.59
CA ILE A 90 -0.66 -19.62 10.45
C ILE A 90 -0.54 -20.95 9.71
N VAL A 91 0.23 -21.00 8.62
CA VAL A 91 0.50 -22.26 7.90
C VAL A 91 1.12 -23.26 8.87
N GLN A 92 2.28 -22.95 9.45
CA GLN A 92 2.99 -23.86 10.34
C GLN A 92 2.13 -24.38 11.50
N SER A 93 1.39 -23.49 12.17
CA SER A 93 0.49 -23.88 13.28
C SER A 93 -0.64 -24.80 12.79
N THR A 94 -1.22 -24.52 11.62
CA THR A 94 -2.30 -25.34 11.07
C THR A 94 -1.80 -26.68 10.53
N GLU A 95 -0.59 -26.76 9.96
CA GLU A 95 0.04 -28.02 9.59
C GLU A 95 0.32 -28.88 10.83
N GLY A 96 0.89 -28.28 11.88
CA GLY A 96 1.15 -28.98 13.14
C GLY A 96 -0.12 -29.52 13.79
N ALA A 97 -1.20 -28.73 13.81
CA ALA A 97 -2.50 -29.18 14.30
C ALA A 97 -3.06 -30.34 13.45
N ALA A 98 -2.89 -30.29 12.12
CA ALA A 98 -3.33 -31.37 11.23
C ALA A 98 -2.55 -32.67 11.48
N THR A 99 -1.23 -32.59 11.68
CA THR A 99 -0.40 -33.74 12.08
C THR A 99 -0.93 -34.38 13.36
N VAL A 100 -1.20 -33.59 14.40
CA VAL A 100 -1.75 -34.10 15.66
C VAL A 100 -3.10 -34.80 15.44
N ILE A 101 -3.97 -34.25 14.60
CA ILE A 101 -5.27 -34.88 14.26
C ILE A 101 -5.05 -36.23 13.57
N MET A 102 -4.10 -36.33 12.64
CA MET A 102 -3.77 -37.58 11.95
C MET A 102 -3.20 -38.61 12.93
N ASP A 103 -2.30 -38.22 13.83
CA ASP A 103 -1.76 -39.10 14.87
C ASP A 103 -2.87 -39.65 15.78
N MET A 104 -3.86 -38.82 16.12
CA MET A 104 -5.03 -39.27 16.90
C MET A 104 -5.94 -40.23 16.11
N ALA A 105 -6.05 -40.06 14.80
CA ALA A 105 -6.78 -41.00 13.93
C ALA A 105 -6.06 -42.36 13.85
N GLU A 106 -4.74 -42.36 13.74
CA GLU A 106 -3.92 -43.56 13.82
C GLU A 106 -4.12 -44.28 15.16
N ALA A 107 -4.05 -43.56 16.28
CA ALA A 107 -4.30 -44.12 17.60
C ALA A 107 -5.71 -44.74 17.74
N CYS A 108 -6.74 -44.10 17.17
CA CYS A 108 -8.09 -44.69 17.11
C CYS A 108 -8.10 -46.02 16.34
N THR A 109 -7.34 -46.09 15.26
CA THR A 109 -7.23 -47.29 14.41
C THR A 109 -6.54 -48.42 15.14
N GLU A 110 -5.44 -48.15 15.84
CA GLU A 110 -4.76 -49.15 16.67
C GLU A 110 -5.67 -49.68 17.78
N LEU A 111 -6.37 -48.78 18.48
CA LEU A 111 -7.30 -49.16 19.55
C LEU A 111 -8.46 -50.03 19.04
N SER A 112 -8.86 -49.86 17.77
CA SER A 112 -9.89 -50.68 17.14
C SER A 112 -9.46 -52.16 17.00
N MET A 113 -8.16 -52.43 16.87
CA MET A 113 -7.64 -53.79 16.74
C MET A 113 -7.63 -54.57 18.05
N GLU A 114 -7.71 -53.86 19.19
CA GLU A 114 -7.61 -54.45 20.53
C GLU A 114 -8.97 -54.56 21.25
N THR A 115 -10.05 -54.11 20.62
CA THR A 115 -11.38 -53.99 21.25
C THR A 115 -12.42 -54.95 20.66
N ASP A 116 -13.64 -54.94 21.21
CA ASP A 116 -14.74 -55.76 20.70
C ASP A 116 -15.24 -55.29 19.33
N GLU A 117 -15.75 -56.22 18.51
CA GLU A 117 -16.14 -55.99 17.10
C GLU A 117 -17.00 -54.74 16.89
N LYS A 118 -17.97 -54.48 17.77
CA LYS A 118 -18.87 -53.32 17.65
C LYS A 118 -18.15 -52.00 17.94
N THR A 119 -17.22 -52.00 18.89
CA THR A 119 -16.41 -50.81 19.22
C THR A 119 -15.34 -50.59 18.16
N ALA A 120 -14.77 -51.67 17.62
CA ALA A 120 -13.78 -51.63 16.55
C ALA A 120 -14.35 -50.95 15.30
N ASP A 121 -15.54 -51.35 14.85
CA ASP A 121 -16.22 -50.75 13.69
C ASP A 121 -16.45 -49.24 13.88
N ARG A 122 -16.84 -48.81 15.08
CA ARG A 122 -17.07 -47.38 15.37
C ARG A 122 -15.77 -46.58 15.38
N LEU A 123 -14.68 -47.14 15.90
CA LEU A 123 -13.38 -46.47 15.90
C LEU A 123 -12.79 -46.35 14.50
N ALA A 124 -12.95 -47.38 13.66
CA ALA A 124 -12.53 -47.35 12.26
C ALA A 124 -13.28 -46.28 11.45
N ASP A 125 -14.59 -46.13 11.69
CA ASP A 125 -15.42 -45.10 11.07
C ASP A 125 -14.98 -43.69 11.50
N ILE A 126 -14.77 -43.48 12.82
CA ILE A 126 -14.27 -42.20 13.36
C ILE A 126 -12.89 -41.85 12.79
N SER A 127 -11.96 -42.81 12.77
CA SER A 127 -10.62 -42.62 12.22
C SER A 127 -10.66 -42.20 10.75
N THR A 128 -11.49 -42.88 9.94
CA THR A 128 -11.70 -42.54 8.53
C THR A 128 -12.20 -41.10 8.37
N HIS A 129 -13.20 -40.70 9.16
CA HIS A 129 -13.73 -39.35 9.18
C HIS A 129 -12.69 -38.29 9.59
N LEU A 130 -11.79 -38.62 10.53
CA LEU A 130 -10.71 -37.71 10.93
C LEU A 130 -9.68 -37.52 9.81
N PHE A 131 -9.27 -38.59 9.13
CA PHE A 131 -8.39 -38.49 7.97
C PHE A 131 -9.02 -37.65 6.86
N GLU A 132 -10.29 -37.88 6.52
CA GLU A 132 -11.00 -37.09 5.52
C GLU A 132 -11.11 -35.62 5.92
N ALA A 133 -11.42 -35.32 7.18
CA ALA A 133 -11.54 -33.94 7.67
C ALA A 133 -10.19 -33.20 7.64
N SER A 134 -9.08 -33.89 7.92
CA SER A 134 -7.74 -33.30 7.88
C SER A 134 -7.29 -32.90 6.47
N SER A 135 -7.90 -33.48 5.42
CA SER A 135 -7.60 -33.14 4.02
C SER A 135 -7.94 -31.69 3.62
N PHE A 136 -8.76 -30.99 4.42
CA PHE A 136 -9.08 -29.57 4.18
C PHE A 136 -7.83 -28.65 4.28
N GLN A 137 -6.79 -29.07 5.01
CA GLN A 137 -5.54 -28.31 5.17
C GLN A 137 -4.90 -27.99 3.81
N ASP A 138 -4.92 -28.91 2.85
CA ASP A 138 -4.35 -28.70 1.50
C ASP A 138 -4.96 -27.46 0.82
N LEU A 139 -6.29 -27.30 0.94
CA LEU A 139 -6.97 -26.13 0.39
C LEU A 139 -6.59 -24.83 1.14
N THR A 140 -6.39 -24.90 2.45
CA THR A 140 -5.95 -23.74 3.24
C THR A 140 -4.52 -23.33 2.88
N GLY A 141 -3.59 -24.28 2.79
CA GLY A 141 -2.21 -24.03 2.35
C GLY A 141 -2.13 -23.40 0.96
N GLN A 142 -2.92 -23.92 0.00
CA GLN A 142 -3.02 -23.32 -1.33
C GLN A 142 -3.60 -21.89 -1.30
N ARG A 143 -4.60 -21.63 -0.46
CA ARG A 143 -5.19 -20.29 -0.32
C ARG A 143 -4.21 -19.31 0.30
N VAL A 144 -3.51 -19.69 1.36
CA VAL A 144 -2.46 -18.86 1.98
C VAL A 144 -1.37 -18.57 0.95
N THR A 145 -0.87 -19.58 0.25
CA THR A 145 0.13 -19.40 -0.82
C THR A 145 -0.30 -18.37 -1.87
N LYS A 146 -1.59 -18.37 -2.25
CA LYS A 146 -2.14 -17.38 -3.19
C LYS A 146 -2.20 -15.98 -2.59
N ILE A 147 -2.53 -15.85 -1.30
CA ILE A 147 -2.52 -14.58 -0.59
C ILE A 147 -1.09 -14.05 -0.51
N THR A 148 -0.14 -14.86 -0.07
CA THR A 148 1.31 -14.57 -0.03
C THR A 148 1.82 -14.09 -1.39
N SER A 149 1.48 -14.77 -2.48
CA SER A 149 1.82 -14.32 -3.83
C SER A 149 1.20 -12.96 -4.19
N THR A 150 -0.01 -12.68 -3.72
CA THR A 150 -0.68 -11.39 -3.97
C THR A 150 0.00 -10.27 -3.19
N LEU A 151 0.39 -10.53 -1.94
CA LEU A 151 1.14 -9.58 -1.11
C LEU A 151 2.50 -9.24 -1.72
N ASN A 152 3.25 -10.23 -2.21
CA ASN A 152 4.49 -10.00 -2.98
C ASN A 152 4.27 -9.06 -4.17
N HIS A 153 3.21 -9.29 -4.96
CA HIS A 153 2.88 -8.40 -6.07
C HIS A 153 2.50 -6.99 -5.62
N MET A 154 1.84 -6.85 -4.47
CA MET A 154 1.55 -5.54 -3.89
C MET A 154 2.83 -4.84 -3.44
N GLU A 155 3.76 -5.55 -2.79
CA GLU A 155 5.06 -5.04 -2.36
C GLU A 155 5.86 -4.47 -3.55
N GLU A 156 5.98 -5.23 -4.64
CA GLU A 156 6.66 -4.79 -5.86
C GLU A 156 6.04 -3.51 -6.43
N ARG A 157 4.71 -3.43 -6.44
CA ARG A 157 3.98 -2.26 -6.96
C ARG A 157 4.11 -1.04 -6.06
N LEU A 158 4.08 -1.24 -4.75
CA LEU A 158 4.25 -0.18 -3.76
C LEU A 158 5.69 0.37 -3.80
N ASN A 159 6.69 -0.50 -3.92
CA ASN A 159 8.08 -0.08 -4.13
C ASN A 159 8.25 0.72 -5.42
N ALA A 160 7.71 0.23 -6.54
CA ALA A 160 7.77 0.96 -7.81
C ALA A 160 7.04 2.31 -7.76
N LEU A 161 5.91 2.39 -7.04
CA LEU A 161 5.18 3.63 -6.81
C LEU A 161 5.99 4.60 -5.95
N ALA A 162 6.58 4.12 -4.86
CA ALA A 162 7.43 4.92 -3.98
C ALA A 162 8.60 5.54 -4.76
N ASP A 163 9.30 4.74 -5.56
CA ASP A 163 10.40 5.21 -6.42
C ASP A 163 9.93 6.27 -7.43
N ALA A 164 8.76 6.05 -8.05
CA ALA A 164 8.21 6.98 -9.05
C ALA A 164 7.81 8.35 -8.47
N ILE A 165 7.29 8.38 -7.24
CA ILE A 165 6.92 9.62 -6.56
C ILE A 165 8.05 10.19 -5.71
N GLY A 166 9.17 9.48 -5.56
CA GLY A 166 10.28 9.87 -4.69
C GLY A 166 9.92 9.82 -3.21
N ASP A 167 9.02 8.91 -2.84
CA ASP A 167 8.76 8.60 -1.43
C ASP A 167 9.96 7.86 -0.86
N THR A 168 10.66 8.55 0.05
CA THR A 168 11.84 8.04 0.76
C THR A 168 11.56 7.82 2.23
N TYR A 169 10.31 8.05 2.66
CA TYR A 169 9.93 7.93 4.05
C TYR A 169 9.85 6.45 4.42
N ILE A 170 10.82 6.01 5.21
CA ILE A 170 10.76 4.74 5.91
C ILE A 170 10.46 5.12 7.37
N PRO A 171 9.26 4.84 7.90
CA PRO A 171 9.00 5.02 9.31
C PRO A 171 9.94 4.14 10.13
N GLU A 172 10.27 4.60 11.34
CA GLU A 172 10.76 3.70 12.38
C GLU A 172 9.71 2.59 12.56
N ASN A 173 10.20 1.35 12.76
CA ASN A 173 9.36 0.18 12.89
C ASN A 173 8.28 0.44 13.96
N PRO A 174 6.98 0.38 13.63
CA PRO A 174 5.91 0.61 14.62
C PRO A 174 5.86 -0.44 15.73
N ASP A 175 6.49 -1.60 15.54
CA ASP A 175 6.68 -2.65 16.56
C ASP A 175 8.06 -2.55 17.27
N ASP A 176 8.90 -1.55 16.94
CA ASP A 176 10.06 -1.26 17.79
C ASP A 176 9.55 -0.66 19.09
N ILE A 177 9.44 -1.51 20.10
CA ILE A 177 9.15 -1.12 21.47
C ILE A 177 10.24 -0.14 21.91
N GLU A 178 9.84 1.11 22.18
CA GLU A 178 10.75 2.07 22.78
C GLU A 178 11.11 1.53 24.17
N LYS A 179 12.37 1.15 24.37
CA LYS A 179 12.87 0.57 25.61
C LYS A 179 13.66 1.61 26.38
N ASP A 180 13.47 1.67 27.70
CA ASP A 180 14.27 2.50 28.57
C ASP A 180 15.71 1.97 28.73
N ASP A 181 16.54 2.69 29.49
CA ASP A 181 17.93 2.29 29.78
C ASP A 181 18.06 0.90 30.47
N GLN A 182 16.94 0.33 30.93
CA GLN A 182 16.85 -1.00 31.56
C GLN A 182 16.24 -2.06 30.65
N GLY A 183 15.90 -1.71 29.40
CA GLY A 183 15.34 -2.63 28.42
C GLY A 183 13.83 -2.84 28.56
N VAL A 184 13.14 -2.04 29.37
CA VAL A 184 11.70 -2.16 29.63
C VAL A 184 10.92 -1.26 28.66
N ALA A 185 9.81 -1.77 28.13
CA ALA A 185 8.89 -1.01 27.29
C ALA A 185 8.46 0.29 27.99
N VAL A 186 8.67 1.42 27.33
CA VAL A 186 8.35 2.75 27.85
C VAL A 186 6.83 2.97 27.87
N HIS A 187 6.10 2.35 26.94
CA HIS A 187 4.64 2.45 26.86
C HIS A 187 3.95 1.12 27.16
N GLU A 188 2.93 1.15 28.02
CA GLU A 188 2.15 -0.03 28.43
C GLU A 188 1.28 -0.59 27.28
N GLU A 189 1.02 0.23 26.27
CA GLU A 189 0.30 -0.12 25.03
C GLU A 189 1.11 -1.11 24.17
N ASP A 190 2.45 -1.01 24.21
CA ASP A 190 3.41 -1.90 23.54
C ASP A 190 3.50 -3.28 24.20
N LEU A 191 2.80 -3.49 25.32
CA LEU A 191 2.70 -4.79 26.00
C LEU A 191 1.45 -5.58 25.59
N LEU A 192 0.58 -5.01 24.73
CA LEU A 192 -0.73 -5.59 24.36
C LEU A 192 -0.70 -6.38 23.03
N HIS A 193 0.44 -6.97 22.65
CA HIS A 193 0.51 -7.81 21.47
C HIS A 193 -0.15 -9.19 21.69
N GLY A 194 -0.62 -9.79 20.59
CA GLY A 194 -1.12 -11.16 20.56
C GLY A 194 -0.01 -12.20 20.85
N PRO A 195 -0.32 -13.50 20.80
CA PRO A 195 0.71 -14.53 20.95
C PRO A 195 1.86 -14.29 19.96
N GLN A 196 3.07 -14.17 20.50
CA GLN A 196 4.29 -13.89 19.73
C GLN A 196 4.60 -15.03 18.76
N LEU A 197 5.22 -14.68 17.64
CA LEU A 197 5.73 -15.64 16.66
C LEU A 197 6.75 -16.58 17.32
N GLU A 198 6.86 -17.80 16.81
CA GLU A 198 7.76 -18.81 17.36
C GLU A 198 9.22 -18.33 17.28
N GLY A 199 9.87 -18.17 18.43
CA GLY A 199 11.24 -17.63 18.53
C GLY A 199 11.35 -16.14 18.88
N GLU A 200 10.24 -15.40 18.89
CA GLU A 200 10.21 -14.00 19.33
C GLU A 200 9.79 -13.81 20.79
N GLY A 201 9.37 -14.90 21.44
CA GLY A 201 9.12 -14.92 22.89
C GLY A 201 10.41 -14.89 23.70
N ASN A 202 10.32 -14.37 24.93
CA ASN A 202 11.41 -14.50 25.90
C ASN A 202 11.78 -15.98 26.03
N SER A 203 13.07 -16.29 25.93
CA SER A 203 13.51 -17.67 26.12
C SER A 203 13.29 -18.09 27.57
N GLN A 204 13.18 -19.40 27.82
CA GLN A 204 13.04 -19.90 29.20
C GLN A 204 14.24 -19.45 30.06
N ASP A 205 15.43 -19.36 29.47
CA ASP A 205 16.63 -18.86 30.14
C ASP A 205 16.50 -17.37 30.51
N ASP A 206 15.87 -16.55 29.65
CA ASP A 206 15.60 -15.14 29.94
C ASP A 206 14.54 -14.97 31.04
N ILE A 207 13.49 -15.81 31.02
CA ILE A 207 12.45 -15.83 32.04
C ILE A 207 13.06 -16.23 33.40
N ASP A 208 13.91 -17.25 33.42
CA ASP A 208 14.56 -17.75 34.62
C ASP A 208 15.54 -16.71 35.20
N ALA A 209 16.29 -16.01 34.34
CA ALA A 209 17.17 -14.92 34.75
C ALA A 209 16.36 -13.72 35.33
N LEU A 210 15.22 -13.41 34.72
CA LEU A 210 14.34 -12.33 35.15
C LEU A 210 13.68 -12.68 36.50
N LEU A 211 13.21 -13.92 36.69
CA LEU A 211 12.65 -14.38 37.96
C LEU A 211 13.70 -14.47 39.08
N ALA A 212 14.94 -14.86 38.77
CA ALA A 212 16.03 -14.87 39.73
C ALA A 212 16.44 -13.47 40.22
N SER A 213 16.06 -12.41 39.49
CA SER A 213 16.32 -11.02 39.90
C SER A 213 15.32 -10.48 40.93
N PHE A 214 14.22 -11.20 41.18
CA PHE A 214 13.19 -10.84 42.17
C PHE A 214 13.37 -11.50 43.56
N ASP A 215 14.33 -12.43 43.69
CA ASP A 215 14.76 -13.05 44.96
C ASP A 215 16.01 -12.36 45.54
#